data_AF-A0A3D4NGR6-F1
#
_entry.id   AF-A0A3D4NGR6-F1
#
_cell.length_a   1.000
_cell.length_b   1.000
_cell.length_c   1.000
_cell.angle_alpha   90.00
_cell.angle_beta   90.00
_cell.angle_gamma   90.00
#
_symmetry.space_group_name_H-M   'P 1'
#
loop_
_entity.id
_entity.type
_entity.pdbx_description
1 polymer ?
#
loop_
_entity_poly.entity_id
_entity_poly.type
_entity_poly.pdbx_seq_one_letter_code
_entity_poly.pdbx_strand_id
1 'polypeptide(L)'
;KGVDYAAPRGTPIRAAGDGKVLLAGRRGGYGNTVIIQHGNTYRTLYGHMQGFAKGVKTGGSVKQGQVIGYIGTTGLSTGPHLHYEFQVNGVHVDPLGQKVAMADPISKAERARFLAQSQPLMARMDQEKATMLASKR
;
A
#
# COMPACT_ATOMS: atom_id res chain seq x y z
N LYS A 1 -16.87 -1.71 -4.56
CA LYS A 1 -17.30 -2.62 -3.47
C LYS A 1 -16.26 -2.45 -2.38
N GLY A 2 -16.67 -2.02 -1.19
CA GLY A 2 -15.75 -1.62 -0.13
C GLY A 2 -16.47 -1.47 1.21
N VAL A 3 -15.74 -0.97 2.19
CA VAL A 3 -16.23 -0.64 3.53
C VAL A 3 -16.14 0.86 3.71
N ASP A 4 -17.21 1.45 4.22
CA ASP A 4 -17.27 2.88 4.51
C ASP A 4 -17.04 3.13 6.01
N TYR A 5 -16.04 3.96 6.31
CA TYR A 5 -15.71 4.37 7.67
C TYR A 5 -16.07 5.84 7.87
N ALA A 6 -17.16 6.10 8.58
CA ALA A 6 -17.59 7.45 8.90
C ALA A 6 -16.64 8.11 9.90
N ALA A 7 -16.19 9.33 9.59
CA ALA A 7 -15.39 10.15 10.49
C ALA A 7 -15.35 11.61 9.98
N PRO A 8 -15.04 12.59 10.86
CA PRO A 8 -15.01 13.99 10.48
C PRO A 8 -14.02 14.28 9.33
N ARG A 9 -14.33 15.32 8.53
CA ARG A 9 -13.40 15.83 7.51
C ARG A 9 -12.07 16.21 8.15
N GLY A 10 -10.97 15.92 7.46
CA GLY A 10 -9.62 16.17 7.97
C GLY A 10 -9.04 15.04 8.81
N THR A 11 -9.82 14.02 9.20
CA THR A 11 -9.29 12.86 9.90
C THR A 11 -8.18 12.19 9.06
N PRO A 12 -6.98 11.92 9.63
CA PRO A 12 -5.89 11.29 8.90
C PRO A 12 -6.23 9.88 8.43
N ILE A 13 -5.95 9.59 7.17
CA ILE A 13 -6.05 8.26 6.55
C ILE A 13 -4.64 7.68 6.49
N ARG A 14 -4.47 6.44 6.96
CA ARG A 14 -3.18 5.75 6.98
C ARG A 14 -3.14 4.58 5.99
N ALA A 15 -1.97 4.33 5.40
CA ALA A 15 -1.75 3.15 4.57
C ALA A 15 -1.88 1.86 5.41
N ALA A 16 -2.62 0.88 4.90
CA ALA A 16 -2.86 -0.39 5.58
C ALA A 16 -1.63 -1.30 5.59
N GLY A 17 -0.70 -1.08 4.64
CA GLY A 17 0.55 -1.83 4.51
C GLY A 17 1.59 -1.06 3.70
N ASP A 18 2.83 -1.55 3.72
CA ASP A 18 3.90 -1.07 2.84
C ASP A 18 3.51 -1.24 1.38
N GLY A 19 3.84 -0.28 0.53
CA GLY A 19 3.50 -0.41 -0.89
C GLY A 19 3.92 0.75 -1.78
N LYS A 20 3.56 0.61 -3.06
CA LYS A 20 3.75 1.62 -4.10
C LYS A 20 2.42 2.27 -4.45
N VAL A 21 2.40 3.60 -4.43
CA VAL A 21 1.24 4.40 -4.83
C VAL A 21 1.06 4.28 -6.34
N LEU A 22 0.01 3.59 -6.78
CA LEU A 22 -0.37 3.50 -8.19
C LEU A 22 -1.10 4.75 -8.67
N LEU A 23 -1.84 5.40 -7.77
CA LEU A 23 -2.56 6.63 -8.04
C LEU A 23 -2.64 7.47 -6.77
N ALA A 24 -2.35 8.76 -6.88
CA ALA A 24 -2.79 9.79 -5.95
C ALA A 24 -3.40 10.93 -6.79
N GLY A 25 -4.72 10.95 -6.92
CA GLY A 25 -5.42 11.88 -7.82
C GLY A 25 -6.93 11.65 -7.86
N ARG A 26 -7.64 12.34 -8.76
CA ARG A 26 -9.10 12.15 -8.93
C ARG A 26 -9.40 10.86 -9.71
N ARG A 27 -10.44 10.13 -9.28
CA ARG A 27 -10.91 8.91 -9.95
C ARG A 27 -12.44 8.80 -9.92
N GLY A 28 -13.11 9.44 -10.88
CA GLY A 28 -14.56 9.32 -11.07
C GLY A 28 -15.35 9.52 -9.78
N GLY A 29 -16.28 8.59 -9.51
CA GLY A 29 -17.14 8.61 -8.31
C GLY A 29 -16.39 8.54 -6.97
N TYR A 30 -15.16 8.02 -6.93
CA TYR A 30 -14.35 8.00 -5.71
C TYR A 30 -13.79 9.37 -5.33
N GLY A 31 -13.86 10.37 -6.21
CA GLY A 31 -13.27 11.68 -5.95
C GLY A 31 -11.74 11.60 -5.84
N ASN A 32 -11.13 12.35 -4.93
CA ASN A 32 -9.71 12.21 -4.66
C ASN A 32 -9.44 10.85 -4.02
N THR A 33 -8.53 10.12 -4.63
CA THR A 33 -8.30 8.71 -4.36
C THR A 33 -6.82 8.42 -4.27
N VAL A 34 -6.44 7.60 -3.30
CA VAL A 34 -5.14 6.93 -3.27
C VAL A 34 -5.33 5.44 -3.54
N ILE A 35 -4.53 4.88 -4.44
CA ILE A 35 -4.47 3.43 -4.69
C ILE A 35 -3.06 2.96 -4.40
N ILE A 36 -2.92 1.95 -3.55
CA ILE A 36 -1.61 1.39 -3.16
C ILE A 36 -1.55 -0.07 -3.58
N GLN A 37 -0.47 -0.44 -4.26
CA GLN A 37 -0.10 -1.81 -4.56
C GLN A 37 0.83 -2.34 -3.46
N HIS A 38 0.45 -3.48 -2.85
CA HIS A 38 1.24 -4.16 -1.83
C HIS A 38 1.74 -5.49 -2.40
N GLY A 39 3.04 -5.55 -2.70
CA GLY A 39 3.63 -6.68 -3.43
C GLY A 39 2.93 -6.92 -4.76
N ASN A 40 2.80 -8.17 -5.18
CA ASN A 40 2.25 -8.52 -6.50
C ASN A 40 0.74 -8.79 -6.46
N THR A 41 0.20 -9.09 -5.28
CA THR A 41 -1.12 -9.72 -5.12
C THR A 41 -2.18 -8.74 -4.62
N TYR A 42 -1.81 -7.82 -3.75
CA TYR A 42 -2.76 -7.03 -2.96
C TYR A 42 -2.81 -5.58 -3.40
N ARG A 43 -4.00 -4.98 -3.35
CA ARG A 43 -4.20 -3.56 -3.60
C ARG A 43 -5.22 -2.99 -2.64
N THR A 44 -4.97 -1.78 -2.17
CA THR A 44 -5.93 -1.01 -1.39
C THR A 44 -6.33 0.27 -2.11
N LEU A 45 -7.57 0.69 -1.91
CA LEU A 45 -8.11 1.94 -2.41
C LEU A 45 -8.66 2.76 -1.24
N TYR A 46 -8.37 4.06 -1.26
CA TYR A 46 -8.84 5.05 -0.29
C TYR A 46 -9.53 6.18 -1.05
N GLY A 47 -10.86 6.25 -0.98
CA GLY A 47 -11.69 7.20 -1.70
C GLY A 47 -12.18 8.37 -0.83
N HIS A 48 -12.86 9.30 -1.50
CA HIS A 48 -13.53 10.48 -0.96
C HIS A 48 -12.64 11.45 -0.18
N MET A 49 -11.33 11.45 -0.44
CA MET A 49 -10.37 12.22 0.34
C MET A 49 -10.52 13.74 0.11
N GLN A 50 -10.28 14.58 1.12
CA GLN A 50 -10.23 16.04 0.88
C GLN A 50 -8.89 16.50 0.29
N GLY A 51 -7.84 15.70 0.48
CA GLY A 51 -6.51 16.00 0.01
C GLY A 51 -5.50 14.91 0.39
N PHE A 52 -4.31 15.00 -0.19
CA PHE A 52 -3.21 14.05 0.00
C PHE A 52 -2.20 14.59 1.03
N ALA A 53 -1.54 13.69 1.75
CA ALA A 53 -0.45 14.10 2.64
C ALA A 53 0.80 14.50 1.84
N LYS A 54 1.67 15.33 2.44
CA LYS A 54 2.89 15.81 1.78
C LYS A 54 3.76 14.62 1.35
N GLY A 55 4.21 14.64 0.09
CA GLY A 55 5.07 13.61 -0.49
C GLY A 55 4.33 12.38 -1.03
N VAL A 56 3.01 12.27 -0.82
CA VAL A 56 2.19 11.21 -1.41
C VAL A 56 1.87 11.58 -2.85
N LYS A 57 2.42 10.83 -3.79
CA LYS A 57 2.23 11.02 -5.22
C LYS A 57 2.27 9.69 -5.96
N THR A 58 1.63 9.64 -7.12
CA THR A 58 1.72 8.50 -8.04
C THR A 58 3.18 8.11 -8.29
N GLY A 59 3.46 6.81 -8.22
CA GLY A 59 4.79 6.22 -8.36
C GLY A 59 5.62 6.20 -7.07
N GLY A 60 5.23 6.94 -6.02
CA GLY A 60 5.92 6.97 -4.74
C GLY A 60 5.73 5.70 -3.90
N SER A 61 6.56 5.54 -2.88
CA SER A 61 6.43 4.47 -1.89
C SER A 61 5.85 5.00 -0.59
N VAL A 62 5.11 4.15 0.12
CA VAL A 62 4.56 4.44 1.43
C VAL A 62 4.80 3.27 2.39
N LYS A 63 4.87 3.59 3.68
CA LYS A 63 4.98 2.62 4.76
C LYS A 63 3.63 2.36 5.42
N GLN A 64 3.47 1.16 5.96
CA GLN A 64 2.33 0.84 6.82
C GLN A 64 2.19 1.90 7.92
N GLY A 65 0.96 2.38 8.14
CA GLY A 65 0.66 3.40 9.14
C GLY A 65 1.05 4.83 8.74
N GLN A 66 1.74 5.03 7.60
CA GLN A 66 2.03 6.37 7.08
C GLN A 66 0.74 7.07 6.70
N VAL A 67 0.61 8.34 7.07
CA VAL A 67 -0.52 9.18 6.65
C VAL A 67 -0.43 9.43 5.15
N ILE A 68 -1.48 9.06 4.42
CA ILE A 68 -1.57 9.19 2.96
C ILE A 68 -2.46 10.34 2.51
N GLY A 69 -3.31 10.85 3.41
CA GLY A 69 -4.14 12.01 3.20
C GLY A 69 -5.24 12.07 4.25
N TYR A 70 -6.36 12.70 3.91
CA TYR A 70 -7.36 13.08 4.90
C TYR A 70 -8.79 12.85 4.42
N ILE A 71 -9.67 12.44 5.33
CA ILE A 71 -11.09 12.21 5.04
C ILE A 71 -11.72 13.48 4.49
N GLY A 72 -12.55 13.31 3.47
CA GLY A 72 -13.30 14.38 2.84
C GLY A 72 -14.71 13.92 2.46
N THR A 73 -15.23 14.53 1.41
CA THR A 73 -16.52 14.19 0.81
C THR A 73 -16.50 14.43 -0.70
N THR A 74 -15.32 14.24 -1.32
CA THR A 74 -15.19 14.46 -2.77
C THR A 74 -15.75 13.29 -3.56
N GLY A 75 -16.24 13.55 -4.78
CA GLY A 75 -16.86 12.51 -5.60
C GLY A 75 -18.31 12.27 -5.20
N LEU A 76 -18.79 11.04 -5.38
CA LEU A 76 -20.13 10.62 -4.99
C LEU A 76 -20.11 10.21 -3.51
N SER A 77 -20.36 11.18 -2.64
CA SER A 77 -20.34 11.01 -1.18
C SER A 77 -21.50 11.80 -0.57
N THR A 78 -22.27 11.17 0.31
CA THR A 78 -23.41 11.81 1.01
C THR A 78 -23.00 12.55 2.28
N GLY A 79 -21.80 12.28 2.79
CA GLY A 79 -21.25 12.90 4.00
C GLY A 79 -19.82 12.44 4.28
N PRO A 80 -19.15 12.99 5.30
CA PRO A 80 -17.75 12.67 5.59
C PRO A 80 -17.52 11.18 5.95
N HIS A 81 -16.81 10.47 5.08
CA HIS A 81 -16.39 9.09 5.30
C HIS A 81 -15.17 8.74 4.44
N LEU A 82 -14.49 7.66 4.82
CA LEU A 82 -13.51 6.98 3.97
C LEU A 82 -14.20 5.79 3.29
N HIS A 83 -14.20 5.77 1.95
CA HIS A 83 -14.47 4.55 1.20
C HIS A 83 -13.19 3.75 1.05
N TYR A 84 -13.14 2.56 1.65
CA TYR A 84 -11.98 1.69 1.64
C TYR A 84 -12.25 0.39 0.87
N GLU A 85 -11.35 0.01 -0.02
CA GLU A 85 -11.42 -1.29 -0.68
C GLU A 85 -10.12 -2.07 -0.47
N PHE A 86 -10.27 -3.39 -0.28
CA PHE A 86 -9.17 -4.34 -0.33
C PHE A 86 -9.39 -5.29 -1.51
N GLN A 87 -8.38 -5.44 -2.34
CA GLN A 87 -8.44 -6.22 -3.57
C GLN A 87 -7.34 -7.26 -3.58
N VAL A 88 -7.69 -8.50 -3.94
CA VAL A 88 -6.76 -9.62 -4.15
C VAL A 88 -6.83 -10.02 -5.62
N ASN A 89 -5.70 -9.96 -6.31
CA ASN A 89 -5.62 -10.21 -7.75
C ASN A 89 -6.65 -9.40 -8.56
N GLY A 90 -6.90 -8.15 -8.13
CA GLY A 90 -7.86 -7.24 -8.76
C GLY A 90 -9.33 -7.45 -8.40
N VAL A 91 -9.66 -8.46 -7.58
CA VAL A 91 -11.03 -8.73 -7.13
C VAL A 91 -11.25 -8.13 -5.75
N HIS A 92 -12.32 -7.36 -5.56
CA HIS A 92 -12.71 -6.84 -4.24
C HIS A 92 -13.11 -7.99 -3.32
N VAL A 93 -12.60 -7.94 -2.10
CA VAL A 93 -12.92 -8.91 -1.05
C VAL A 93 -13.26 -8.16 0.23
N ASP A 94 -13.98 -8.83 1.12
CA ASP A 94 -14.23 -8.29 2.45
C ASP A 94 -12.89 -8.18 3.22
N PRO A 95 -12.44 -6.97 3.58
CA PRO A 95 -11.21 -6.79 4.32
C PRO A 95 -11.24 -7.39 5.74
N LEU A 96 -12.43 -7.59 6.33
CA LEU A 96 -12.58 -8.15 7.69
C LEU A 96 -12.61 -9.68 7.69
N GLY A 97 -13.08 -10.29 6.60
CA GLY A 97 -13.16 -11.74 6.45
C GLY A 97 -11.86 -12.39 6.00
N GLN A 98 -10.90 -11.61 5.51
CA GLN A 98 -9.67 -12.16 4.96
C GLN A 98 -8.60 -12.29 6.04
N LYS A 99 -8.14 -13.53 6.26
CA LYS A 99 -6.81 -13.78 6.83
C LYS A 99 -5.78 -13.34 5.80
N VAL A 100 -5.60 -12.02 5.65
CA VAL A 100 -4.42 -11.50 4.98
C VAL A 100 -3.27 -12.16 5.72
N ALA A 101 -2.36 -12.79 4.98
CA ALA A 101 -1.10 -13.24 5.56
C ALA A 101 -0.36 -11.98 6.01
N MET A 102 -0.73 -11.45 7.18
CA MET A 102 0.20 -10.79 8.07
C MET A 102 1.36 -11.75 8.09
N ALA A 103 2.47 -11.38 7.46
CA ALA A 103 3.59 -12.29 7.36
C ALA A 103 3.92 -12.72 8.78
N ASP A 104 3.62 -13.96 9.13
CA ASP A 104 4.02 -14.51 10.41
C ASP A 104 5.53 -14.34 10.45
N PRO A 105 6.10 -13.76 11.52
CA PRO A 105 7.54 -13.66 11.65
C PRO A 105 8.14 -15.04 11.40
N ILE A 106 9.19 -15.12 10.57
CA ILE A 106 9.89 -16.39 10.34
C ILE A 106 10.17 -17.02 11.70
N SER A 107 9.72 -18.25 11.90
CA SER A 107 9.87 -18.92 13.19
C SER A 107 11.34 -18.87 13.60
N LYS A 108 11.61 -18.76 14.91
CA LYS A 108 13.00 -18.66 15.40
C LYS A 108 13.86 -19.84 14.91
N ALA A 109 13.24 -21.02 14.73
CA ALA A 109 13.87 -22.22 14.19
C ALA A 109 14.22 -22.11 12.70
N GLU A 110 13.38 -21.44 11.90
CA GLU A 110 13.59 -21.29 10.46
C GLU A 110 14.46 -20.09 10.10
N ARG A 111 14.56 -19.10 11.00
CA ARG A 111 15.35 -17.89 10.79
C ARG A 111 16.81 -18.19 10.47
N ALA A 112 17.41 -19.17 11.16
CA ALA A 112 18.79 -19.58 10.91
C ALA A 112 18.96 -20.19 9.51
N ARG A 113 18.03 -21.06 9.08
CA ARG A 113 18.04 -21.66 7.73
C ARG A 113 17.82 -20.62 6.64
N PHE A 114 16.87 -19.71 6.85
CA PHE A 114 16.60 -18.61 5.94
C PHE A 114 17.83 -17.72 5.75
N LEU A 115 18.51 -17.34 6.83
CA LEU A 115 19.73 -16.53 6.75
C LEU A 115 20.86 -17.28 6.04
N ALA A 116 21.06 -18.57 6.32
CA ALA A 116 22.08 -19.38 5.67
C ALA A 116 21.87 -19.50 4.14
N GLN A 117 20.62 -19.55 3.69
CA GLN A 117 20.30 -19.61 2.26
C GLN A 117 20.29 -18.24 1.58
N SER A 118 19.80 -17.20 2.27
CA SER A 118 19.65 -15.86 1.69
C SER A 118 20.94 -15.06 1.65
N GLN A 119 21.84 -15.20 2.63
CA GLN A 119 23.12 -14.48 2.65
C GLN A 119 23.98 -14.67 1.39
N PRO A 120 24.25 -15.90 0.90
CA PRO A 120 25.06 -16.07 -0.30
C PRO A 120 24.35 -15.56 -1.57
N LEU A 121 23.01 -15.64 -1.62
CA LEU A 121 22.23 -15.10 -2.74
C LEU A 121 22.27 -13.57 -2.77
N MET A 122 22.16 -12.92 -1.61
CA MET A 122 22.26 -11.46 -1.51
C MET A 122 23.66 -10.96 -1.88
N ALA A 123 24.71 -11.65 -1.42
CA ALA A 123 26.09 -11.31 -1.78
C ALA A 123 26.34 -11.39 -3.30
N ARG A 124 25.77 -12.39 -3.97
CA ARG A 124 25.83 -12.51 -5.45
C ARG A 124 25.10 -11.36 -6.14
N MET A 125 23.89 -11.03 -5.70
CA MET A 125 23.13 -9.91 -6.25
C MET A 125 23.86 -8.57 -6.12
N ASP A 126 24.56 -8.35 -5.00
CA ASP A 126 25.33 -7.13 -4.78
C ASP A 126 26.56 -7.04 -5.69
N GLN A 127 27.27 -8.16 -5.90
CA GLN A 127 28.38 -8.23 -6.86
C GLN A 127 27.92 -7.99 -8.30
N GLU A 128 26.80 -8.58 -8.70
CA GLU A 128 26.23 -8.37 -10.04
C GLU A 128 25.77 -6.93 -10.26
N LYS A 129 25.12 -6.31 -9.27
CA LYS A 129 24.77 -4.88 -9.32
C LYS A 129 25.99 -3.98 -9.45
N ALA A 130 27.04 -4.23 -8.68
CA ALA A 130 28.27 -3.46 -8.75
C ALA A 130 28.94 -3.57 -10.13
N THR A 131 28.93 -4.77 -10.71
CA THR A 131 29.48 -5.04 -12.04
C THR A 131 28.67 -4.35 -13.15
N MET A 132 27.34 -4.40 -13.07
CA MET A 132 26.42 -3.73 -14.00
C MET A 132 26.51 -2.20 -13.93
N LEU A 133 26.85 -1.62 -12.76
CA LEU A 133 27.09 -0.19 -12.59
C LEU A 133 28.44 0.25 -13.19
N ALA A 134 29.46 -0.60 -13.13
CA ALA A 134 30.77 -0.34 -13.72
C ALA A 134 30.76 -0.48 -15.26
N SER A 135 29.95 -1.39 -15.79
CA SER A 135 29.79 -1.64 -17.24
C SER A 135 28.97 -0.55 -17.98
N LYS A 136 28.23 0.30 -17.25
CA LYS A 136 27.41 1.39 -17.79
C LYS A 136 28.11 2.76 -17.82
N ARG A 137 29.43 2.80 -17.73
CA ARG A 137 30.23 4.03 -17.90
C ARG A 137 30.90 4.09 -19.27
#